data_AF-A0A0L0NZ29-F1
#
_entry.id   AF-A0A0L0NZ29-F1
#
_cell.length_a   1.000
_cell.length_b   1.000
_cell.length_c   1.000
_cell.angle_alpha   90.00
_cell.angle_beta   90.00
_cell.angle_gamma   90.00
#
_symmetry.space_group_name_H-M   'P 1'
#
loop_
_entity.id
_entity.type
_entity.pdbx_description
1 polymer ?
#
loop_
_entity_poly.entity_id
_entity_poly.type
_entity_poly.pdbx_seq_one_letter_code
_entity_poly.pdbx_strand_id
1 'polypeptide(L)'
;MSLELHVWGDDNLSIIEPECIAAAWLLSIHLVSQKINFTIVKSNNTNLSRTLRLPLLVGPSVSAEGFVEIASYISRAYPLDSTKFVPDGKLSAKDQLINASLQSYVKKTLHNVHQYNTYVNTKNYENYTRKLFLHYLPFPMMYNQPLKFYKDACEQAKLIGLGTNKTGFFSFGGAGEDEVLDTELVNDDEDEEYKEVAISALHEKMILAKSKDKAIMRESRNAFKCIALTHGYIKHVIKLFEELNPSLPVTYAYLFKPKKVSSSELLLYAYIYSITLHDLPDRSIAEHLENEFPAFWKFATTIITALQDSLKPGYLRKGKGKEVPSLWNELGLLSGLILYEVAK
;
A
#
# COMPACT_ATOMS: atom_id res chain seq x y z
N MET A 1 -11.80 -27.56 8.25
CA MET A 1 -11.14 -26.62 7.32
C MET A 1 -10.91 -25.31 8.06
N SER A 2 -9.67 -24.80 8.04
CA SER A 2 -9.25 -23.54 8.68
C SER A 2 -9.47 -22.35 7.76
N LEU A 3 -9.50 -21.14 8.32
CA LEU A 3 -9.47 -19.91 7.53
C LEU A 3 -8.07 -19.69 6.94
N GLU A 4 -7.98 -19.32 5.67
CA GLU A 4 -6.73 -19.04 4.97
C GLU A 4 -6.73 -17.60 4.46
N LEU A 5 -5.75 -16.80 4.90
CA LEU A 5 -5.56 -15.44 4.44
C LEU A 5 -4.40 -15.40 3.43
N HIS A 6 -4.71 -15.17 2.17
CA HIS A 6 -3.74 -15.02 1.09
C HIS A 6 -3.22 -13.58 1.04
N VAL A 7 -1.89 -13.43 1.14
CA VAL A 7 -1.20 -12.14 1.22
C VAL A 7 0.07 -12.10 0.36
N TRP A 8 0.60 -10.89 0.18
CA TRP A 8 1.94 -10.64 -0.35
C TRP A 8 3.03 -10.81 0.72
N GLY A 9 4.14 -11.47 0.38
CA GLY A 9 5.31 -11.64 1.24
C GLY A 9 6.20 -12.81 0.84
N ASP A 10 7.36 -12.92 1.48
CA ASP A 10 8.24 -14.09 1.36
C ASP A 10 8.65 -14.62 2.73
N ASP A 11 9.64 -14.03 3.38
CA ASP A 11 9.95 -14.34 4.78
C ASP A 11 9.07 -13.48 5.70
N ASN A 12 9.03 -12.17 5.45
CA ASN A 12 8.14 -11.21 6.07
C ASN A 12 6.94 -10.87 5.18
N LEU A 13 5.90 -10.27 5.77
CA LEU A 13 4.80 -9.68 5.01
C LEU A 13 5.31 -8.50 4.18
N SER A 14 4.83 -8.38 2.94
CA SER A 14 5.27 -7.32 2.05
C SER A 14 4.58 -6.00 2.36
N ILE A 15 5.34 -4.89 2.26
CA ILE A 15 4.79 -3.53 2.29
C ILE A 15 4.17 -3.08 0.97
N ILE A 16 4.23 -3.91 -0.08
CA ILE A 16 3.64 -3.64 -1.39
C ILE A 16 2.13 -3.40 -1.27
N GLU A 17 1.46 -4.09 -0.37
CA GLU A 17 0.02 -3.96 -0.17
C GLU A 17 -0.29 -3.80 1.32
N PRO A 18 -0.49 -2.57 1.81
CA PRO A 18 -0.76 -2.30 3.23
C PRO A 18 -2.01 -3.01 3.76
N GLU A 19 -3.02 -3.24 2.89
CA GLU A 19 -4.23 -3.98 3.26
C GLU A 19 -3.91 -5.43 3.69
N CYS A 20 -2.88 -6.06 3.11
CA CYS A 20 -2.43 -7.39 3.51
C CYS A 20 -1.90 -7.42 4.95
N ILE A 21 -1.14 -6.39 5.32
CA ILE A 21 -0.58 -6.24 6.66
C ILE A 21 -1.70 -5.99 7.67
N ALA A 22 -2.65 -5.09 7.35
CA ALA A 22 -3.80 -4.81 8.19
C ALA A 22 -4.64 -6.08 8.45
N ALA A 23 -4.90 -6.87 7.41
CA ALA A 23 -5.64 -8.13 7.53
C ALA A 23 -4.90 -9.16 8.39
N ALA A 24 -3.59 -9.30 8.20
CA ALA A 24 -2.77 -10.19 9.00
C ALA A 24 -2.75 -9.79 10.49
N TRP A 25 -2.62 -8.51 10.79
CA TRP A 25 -2.71 -7.99 12.15
C TRP A 25 -4.07 -8.25 12.78
N LEU A 26 -5.16 -8.00 12.04
CA LEU A 26 -6.53 -8.27 12.50
C LEU A 26 -6.69 -9.72 12.96
N LEU A 27 -6.29 -10.67 12.11
CA LEU A 27 -6.38 -12.10 12.42
C LEU A 27 -5.55 -12.44 13.67
N SER A 28 -4.32 -11.94 13.75
CA SER A 28 -3.41 -12.18 14.88
C SER A 28 -3.94 -11.66 16.22
N ILE A 29 -4.47 -10.44 16.27
CA ILE A 29 -4.92 -9.86 17.55
C ILE A 29 -6.31 -10.33 17.99
N HIS A 30 -7.13 -10.79 17.04
CA HIS A 30 -8.54 -11.10 17.29
C HIS A 30 -8.83 -12.61 17.31
N LEU A 31 -8.34 -13.37 16.32
CA LEU A 31 -8.63 -14.80 16.20
C LEU A 31 -7.74 -15.67 17.11
N VAL A 32 -6.50 -15.25 17.37
CA VAL A 32 -5.60 -15.97 18.29
C VAL A 32 -6.17 -16.00 19.71
N SER A 33 -6.69 -14.87 20.18
CA SER A 33 -7.35 -14.79 21.50
C SER A 33 -8.59 -15.68 21.60
N GLN A 34 -9.22 -15.99 20.46
CA GLN A 34 -10.40 -16.85 20.36
C GLN A 34 -10.06 -18.33 20.10
N LYS A 35 -8.78 -18.67 19.95
CA LYS A 35 -8.31 -20.03 19.60
C LYS A 35 -8.93 -20.55 18.30
N ILE A 36 -9.21 -19.66 17.34
CA ILE A 36 -9.71 -20.04 16.02
C ILE A 36 -8.52 -20.47 15.14
N ASN A 37 -8.69 -21.58 14.43
CA ASN A 37 -7.67 -22.08 13.51
C ASN A 37 -7.68 -21.27 12.22
N PHE A 38 -6.60 -20.53 11.98
CA PHE A 38 -6.36 -19.81 10.74
C PHE A 38 -4.91 -19.97 10.28
N THR A 39 -4.64 -19.64 9.03
CA THR A 39 -3.29 -19.64 8.45
C THR A 39 -3.15 -18.47 7.51
N ILE A 40 -2.04 -17.76 7.60
CA ILE A 40 -1.67 -16.66 6.73
C ILE A 40 -0.73 -17.22 5.66
N VAL A 41 -1.21 -17.28 4.43
CA VAL A 41 -0.55 -17.89 3.28
C VAL A 41 0.07 -16.79 2.42
N LYS A 42 1.40 -16.76 2.39
CA LYS A 42 2.20 -15.91 1.50
C LYS A 42 2.17 -16.51 0.10
N SER A 43 1.08 -16.21 -0.61
CA SER A 43 0.78 -16.80 -1.92
C SER A 43 1.30 -15.96 -3.07
N ASN A 44 1.35 -14.63 -2.93
CA ASN A 44 1.79 -13.69 -3.98
C ASN A 44 1.01 -13.81 -5.31
N ASN A 45 -0.14 -14.49 -5.29
CA ASN A 45 -0.90 -14.82 -6.49
C ASN A 45 -2.25 -14.09 -6.51
N THR A 46 -2.34 -13.07 -7.34
CA THR A 46 -3.55 -12.28 -7.55
C THR A 46 -4.66 -13.08 -8.25
N ASN A 47 -4.32 -14.14 -8.99
CA ASN A 47 -5.28 -14.91 -9.80
C ASN A 47 -6.21 -15.77 -8.94
N LEU A 48 -5.95 -15.86 -7.63
CA LEU A 48 -6.85 -16.49 -6.67
C LEU A 48 -8.09 -15.64 -6.39
N SER A 49 -7.97 -14.32 -6.58
CA SER A 49 -8.99 -13.32 -6.30
C SER A 49 -9.73 -12.92 -7.57
N ARG A 50 -11.05 -12.67 -7.47
CA ARG A 50 -11.86 -12.21 -8.60
C ARG A 50 -11.49 -10.80 -9.01
N THR A 51 -11.13 -9.96 -8.04
CA THR A 51 -10.67 -8.58 -8.29
C THR A 51 -9.20 -8.49 -8.68
N LEU A 52 -8.49 -9.63 -8.77
CA LEU A 52 -7.05 -9.70 -9.02
C LEU A 52 -6.23 -8.91 -7.99
N ARG A 53 -6.73 -8.85 -6.75
CA ARG A 53 -6.10 -8.15 -5.63
C ARG A 53 -6.01 -9.05 -4.41
N LEU A 54 -4.94 -8.85 -3.64
CA LEU A 54 -4.78 -9.37 -2.29
C LEU A 54 -4.97 -8.20 -1.31
N PRO A 55 -5.40 -8.41 -0.06
CA PRO A 55 -5.62 -9.69 0.60
C PRO A 55 -6.91 -10.41 0.19
N LEU A 56 -6.89 -11.73 0.29
CA LEU A 56 -8.06 -12.61 0.08
C LEU A 56 -8.20 -13.56 1.27
N LEU A 57 -9.36 -13.60 1.92
CA LEU A 57 -9.69 -14.57 2.95
C LEU A 57 -10.56 -15.68 2.35
N VAL A 58 -10.08 -16.91 2.41
CA VAL A 58 -10.79 -18.11 1.95
C VAL A 58 -11.08 -19.00 3.16
N GLY A 59 -12.29 -19.54 3.21
CA GLY A 59 -12.69 -20.52 4.22
C GLY A 59 -13.70 -21.52 3.66
N PRO A 60 -14.26 -22.40 4.52
CA PRO A 60 -15.18 -23.45 4.08
C PRO A 60 -16.44 -22.92 3.39
N SER A 61 -16.89 -21.72 3.76
CA SER A 61 -18.14 -21.11 3.28
C SER A 61 -17.99 -19.60 3.01
N VAL A 62 -16.75 -19.09 2.96
CA VAL A 62 -16.48 -17.65 2.82
C VAL A 62 -15.35 -17.40 1.83
N SER A 63 -15.55 -16.37 1.00
CA SER A 63 -14.51 -15.71 0.22
C SER A 63 -14.71 -14.21 0.39
N ALA A 64 -13.74 -13.53 1.00
CA ALA A 64 -13.78 -12.08 1.22
C ALA A 64 -12.50 -11.43 0.66
N GLU A 65 -12.67 -10.42 -0.19
CA GLU A 65 -11.59 -9.74 -0.91
C GLU A 65 -11.40 -8.33 -0.38
N GLY A 66 -10.15 -7.94 -0.12
CA GLY A 66 -9.79 -6.63 0.43
C GLY A 66 -10.02 -6.52 1.93
N PHE A 67 -9.30 -5.60 2.57
CA PHE A 67 -9.30 -5.50 4.03
C PHE A 67 -10.67 -5.16 4.63
N VAL A 68 -11.44 -4.27 3.99
CA VAL A 68 -12.74 -3.81 4.51
C VAL A 68 -13.74 -4.96 4.61
N GLU A 69 -13.87 -5.76 3.55
CA GLU A 69 -14.77 -6.92 3.55
C GLU A 69 -14.31 -8.01 4.51
N ILE A 70 -12.99 -8.24 4.60
CA ILE A 70 -12.40 -9.16 5.57
C ILE A 70 -12.71 -8.70 7.00
N ALA A 71 -12.51 -7.42 7.32
CA ALA A 71 -12.78 -6.87 8.65
C ALA A 71 -14.27 -6.93 9.01
N SER A 72 -15.15 -6.64 8.05
CA SER A 72 -16.61 -6.77 8.20
C SER A 72 -17.04 -8.23 8.42
N TYR A 73 -16.47 -9.17 7.67
CA TYR A 73 -16.73 -10.60 7.86
C TYR A 73 -16.27 -11.07 9.24
N ILE A 74 -15.02 -10.78 9.61
CA ILE A 74 -14.46 -11.20 10.90
C ILE A 74 -15.25 -10.59 12.07
N SER A 75 -15.62 -9.32 11.98
CA SER A 75 -16.43 -8.65 13.02
C SER A 75 -17.81 -9.29 13.21
N ARG A 76 -18.42 -9.79 12.13
CA ARG A 76 -19.73 -10.46 12.17
C ARG A 76 -19.62 -11.93 12.61
N ALA A 77 -18.65 -12.66 12.09
CA ALA A 77 -18.48 -14.09 12.34
C ALA A 77 -17.91 -14.38 13.74
N TYR A 78 -17.09 -13.48 14.28
CA TYR A 78 -16.35 -13.68 15.53
C TYR A 78 -16.51 -12.48 16.49
N PRO A 79 -17.71 -12.14 16.99
CA PRO A 79 -17.97 -10.86 17.67
C PRO A 79 -17.43 -10.72 19.11
N LEU A 80 -16.36 -11.45 19.47
CA LEU A 80 -15.84 -11.48 20.84
C LEU A 80 -15.16 -10.16 21.23
N ASP A 81 -15.71 -9.50 22.26
CA ASP A 81 -15.23 -8.18 22.71
C ASP A 81 -14.11 -8.25 23.77
N SER A 82 -13.65 -9.44 24.18
CA SER A 82 -12.52 -9.57 25.12
C SER A 82 -11.14 -9.40 24.46
N THR A 83 -11.11 -9.19 23.14
CA THR A 83 -9.87 -9.06 22.37
C THR A 83 -9.36 -7.62 22.31
N LYS A 84 -8.16 -7.43 21.76
CA LYS A 84 -7.57 -6.09 21.50
C LYS A 84 -8.20 -5.37 20.31
N PHE A 85 -9.06 -6.04 19.55
CA PHE A 85 -9.80 -5.48 18.43
C PHE A 85 -11.23 -5.15 18.85
N VAL A 86 -11.78 -4.04 18.35
CA VAL A 86 -13.22 -3.74 18.51
C VAL A 86 -13.95 -4.18 17.24
N PRO A 87 -14.81 -5.22 17.30
CA PRO A 87 -15.68 -5.54 16.18
C PRO A 87 -16.61 -4.37 15.85
N ASP A 88 -16.84 -4.12 14.56
CA ASP A 88 -17.62 -2.96 14.10
C ASP A 88 -19.03 -2.93 14.73
N GLY A 89 -19.67 -4.08 14.90
CA GLY A 89 -20.99 -4.20 15.54
C GLY A 89 -21.04 -3.83 17.04
N LYS A 90 -19.89 -3.61 17.69
CA LYS A 90 -19.77 -3.20 19.10
C LYS A 90 -19.48 -1.70 19.26
N LEU A 91 -19.36 -0.97 18.16
CA LEU A 91 -19.28 0.49 18.11
C LEU A 91 -20.69 1.09 18.11
N SER A 92 -20.83 2.33 18.58
CA SER A 92 -22.10 3.06 18.46
C SER A 92 -22.42 3.33 16.99
N ALA A 93 -23.69 3.58 16.64
CA ALA A 93 -24.06 3.85 15.24
C ALA A 93 -23.28 5.04 14.64
N LYS A 94 -23.02 6.07 15.46
CA LYS A 94 -22.17 7.21 15.08
C LYS A 94 -20.73 6.77 14.82
N ASP A 95 -20.15 5.99 15.72
CA ASP A 95 -18.76 5.53 15.60
C ASP A 95 -18.57 4.55 14.44
N GLN A 96 -19.57 3.73 14.12
CA GLN A 96 -19.55 2.86 12.95
C GLN A 96 -19.46 3.67 11.65
N LEU A 97 -20.25 4.75 11.53
CA LEU A 97 -20.20 5.64 10.37
C LEU A 97 -18.84 6.34 10.27
N ILE A 98 -18.29 6.78 11.39
CA ILE A 98 -16.97 7.43 11.44
C ILE A 98 -15.86 6.43 11.08
N ASN A 99 -15.90 5.21 11.61
CA ASN A 99 -14.97 4.13 11.28
C ASN A 99 -15.01 3.78 9.79
N ALA A 100 -16.20 3.62 9.19
CA ALA A 100 -16.35 3.38 7.75
C ALA A 100 -15.86 4.57 6.91
N SER A 101 -16.15 5.80 7.35
CA SER A 101 -15.68 7.02 6.69
C SER A 101 -14.16 7.14 6.73
N LEU A 102 -13.54 6.82 7.87
CA LEU A 102 -12.09 6.84 8.03
C LEU A 102 -11.40 5.75 7.20
N GLN A 103 -11.98 4.55 7.11
CA GLN A 103 -11.49 3.51 6.19
C GLN A 103 -11.50 4.01 4.74
N SER A 104 -12.62 4.60 4.29
CA SER A 104 -12.69 5.17 2.94
C SER A 104 -11.74 6.35 2.75
N TYR A 105 -11.53 7.16 3.79
CA TYR A 105 -10.60 8.28 3.76
C TYR A 105 -9.17 7.77 3.55
N VAL A 106 -8.70 6.89 4.43
CA VAL A 106 -7.36 6.29 4.37
C VAL A 106 -7.11 5.63 3.00
N LYS A 107 -8.08 4.87 2.50
CA LYS A 107 -7.99 4.20 1.20
C LYS A 107 -7.94 5.17 0.01
N LYS A 108 -8.50 6.38 0.13
CA LYS A 108 -8.46 7.40 -0.93
C LYS A 108 -7.24 8.33 -0.81
N THR A 109 -6.73 8.54 0.40
CA THR A 109 -5.66 9.51 0.66
C THR A 109 -4.30 8.84 0.79
N LEU A 110 -4.12 8.01 1.83
CA LEU A 110 -2.86 7.35 2.13
C LEU A 110 -2.50 6.26 1.12
N HIS A 111 -3.48 5.66 0.43
CA HIS A 111 -3.20 4.76 -0.68
C HIS A 111 -2.38 5.45 -1.78
N ASN A 112 -2.81 6.63 -2.23
CA ASN A 112 -2.09 7.33 -3.31
C ASN A 112 -0.69 7.79 -2.87
N VAL A 113 -0.53 8.16 -1.59
CA VAL A 113 0.78 8.47 -0.99
C VAL A 113 1.69 7.25 -0.98
N HIS A 114 1.14 6.11 -0.57
CA HIS A 114 1.85 4.82 -0.57
C HIS A 114 2.27 4.43 -1.99
N GLN A 115 1.36 4.54 -2.97
CA GLN A 115 1.64 4.23 -4.37
C GLN A 115 2.78 5.10 -4.92
N TYR A 116 2.77 6.40 -4.64
CA TYR A 116 3.88 7.28 -4.98
C TYR A 116 5.17 6.84 -4.28
N ASN A 117 5.14 6.66 -2.96
CA ASN A 117 6.35 6.38 -2.17
C ASN A 117 7.00 5.03 -2.51
N THR A 118 6.19 4.03 -2.86
CA THR A 118 6.64 2.67 -3.13
C THR A 118 7.03 2.45 -4.59
N TYR A 119 6.31 3.06 -5.55
CA TYR A 119 6.50 2.80 -6.98
C TYR A 119 7.04 3.99 -7.79
N VAL A 120 6.58 5.21 -7.51
CA VAL A 120 6.92 6.39 -8.34
C VAL A 120 8.20 7.07 -7.85
N ASN A 121 8.47 7.04 -6.55
CA ASN A 121 9.73 7.50 -5.97
C ASN A 121 10.87 6.60 -6.47
N THR A 122 11.77 7.18 -7.26
CA THR A 122 12.80 6.43 -7.98
C THR A 122 13.76 5.76 -7.00
N LYS A 123 14.08 6.45 -5.90
CA LYS A 123 14.99 5.93 -4.87
C LYS A 123 14.42 4.68 -4.21
N ASN A 124 13.14 4.70 -3.84
CA ASN A 124 12.50 3.56 -3.20
C ASN A 124 12.21 2.42 -4.18
N TYR A 125 11.73 2.74 -5.39
CA TYR A 125 11.39 1.72 -6.36
C TYR A 125 12.60 0.92 -6.83
N GLU A 126 13.67 1.59 -7.29
CA GLU A 126 14.83 0.90 -7.86
C GLU A 126 15.66 0.18 -6.79
N ASN A 127 15.80 0.76 -5.60
CA ASN A 127 16.67 0.20 -4.57
C ASN A 127 15.97 -0.82 -3.65
N TYR A 128 14.64 -0.78 -3.54
CA TYR A 128 13.85 -1.63 -2.65
C TYR A 128 12.73 -2.39 -3.39
N THR A 129 11.67 -1.71 -3.83
CA THR A 129 10.41 -2.34 -4.30
C THR A 129 10.61 -3.28 -5.48
N ARG A 130 11.39 -2.87 -6.49
CA ARG A 130 11.63 -3.67 -7.70
C ARG A 130 12.26 -5.02 -7.38
N LYS A 131 13.15 -5.06 -6.37
CA LYS A 131 13.86 -6.27 -5.96
C LYS A 131 12.93 -7.24 -5.21
N LEU A 132 11.91 -6.74 -4.51
CA LEU A 132 10.94 -7.60 -3.82
C LEU A 132 10.20 -8.55 -4.76
N PHE A 133 9.83 -8.07 -5.94
CA PHE A 133 9.11 -8.89 -6.92
C PHE A 133 9.92 -10.08 -7.46
N LEU A 134 11.25 -10.00 -7.43
CA LEU A 134 12.13 -11.14 -7.76
C LEU A 134 11.96 -12.30 -6.78
N HIS A 135 11.61 -12.00 -5.52
CA HIS A 135 11.39 -13.00 -4.48
C HIS A 135 9.95 -13.51 -4.47
N TYR A 136 8.99 -12.67 -4.87
CA TYR A 136 7.57 -13.00 -4.78
C TYR A 136 7.04 -13.77 -5.99
N LEU A 137 7.60 -13.51 -7.18
CA LEU A 137 7.10 -14.02 -8.44
C LEU A 137 8.15 -14.90 -9.13
N PRO A 138 7.76 -16.04 -9.71
CA PRO A 138 8.68 -16.86 -10.47
C PRO A 138 9.01 -16.23 -11.82
N PHE A 139 10.14 -16.63 -12.38
CA PHE A 139 10.47 -16.32 -13.77
C PHE A 139 9.42 -16.95 -14.73
N PRO A 140 8.91 -16.23 -15.75
CA PRO A 140 9.26 -14.87 -16.18
C PRO A 140 8.33 -13.76 -15.64
N MET A 141 7.41 -14.07 -14.73
CA MET A 141 6.36 -13.14 -14.26
C MET A 141 6.89 -11.93 -13.50
N MET A 142 8.11 -12.04 -12.96
CA MET A 142 8.84 -11.00 -12.25
C MET A 142 9.10 -9.71 -13.06
N TYR A 143 8.91 -9.71 -14.39
CA TYR A 143 9.08 -8.51 -15.21
C TYR A 143 7.76 -7.80 -15.54
N ASN A 144 6.71 -8.55 -15.83
CA ASN A 144 5.44 -7.98 -16.32
C ASN A 144 4.56 -7.44 -15.19
N GLN A 145 4.49 -8.14 -14.06
CA GLN A 145 3.64 -7.73 -12.95
C GLN A 145 4.12 -6.41 -12.30
N PRO A 146 5.43 -6.21 -12.03
CA PRO A 146 5.89 -4.94 -11.46
C PRO A 146 5.63 -3.75 -12.37
N LEU A 147 5.72 -3.95 -13.69
CA LEU A 147 5.38 -2.94 -14.69
C LEU A 147 3.91 -2.53 -14.63
N LYS A 148 3.01 -3.49 -14.44
CA LYS A 148 1.58 -3.22 -14.24
C LYS A 148 1.35 -2.40 -12.98
N PHE A 149 1.90 -2.83 -11.84
CA PHE A 149 1.81 -2.08 -10.59
C PHE A 149 2.40 -0.67 -10.70
N TYR A 150 3.53 -0.51 -11.37
CA TYR A 150 4.15 0.79 -11.60
C TYR A 150 3.24 1.72 -12.44
N LYS A 151 2.62 1.21 -13.52
CA LYS A 151 1.69 1.98 -14.34
C LYS A 151 0.46 2.41 -13.55
N ASP A 152 -0.16 1.48 -12.83
CA ASP A 152 -1.34 1.74 -11.99
C ASP A 152 -1.01 2.79 -10.91
N ALA A 153 0.16 2.67 -10.26
CA ALA A 153 0.63 3.65 -9.28
C ALA A 153 0.90 5.03 -9.90
N CYS A 154 1.45 5.09 -11.11
CA CYS A 154 1.66 6.34 -11.83
C CYS A 154 0.34 7.05 -12.14
N GLU A 155 -0.69 6.32 -12.56
CA GLU A 155 -2.01 6.88 -12.81
C GLU A 155 -2.63 7.42 -11.51
N GLN A 156 -2.52 6.68 -10.42
CA GLN A 156 -3.05 7.11 -9.11
C GLN A 156 -2.29 8.31 -8.53
N ALA A 157 -0.97 8.37 -8.71
CA ALA A 157 -0.16 9.51 -8.31
C ALA A 157 -0.50 10.77 -9.12
N LYS A 158 -0.80 10.63 -10.42
CA LYS A 158 -1.26 11.76 -11.26
C LYS A 158 -2.55 12.38 -10.73
N LEU A 159 -3.49 11.58 -10.23
CA LEU A 159 -4.76 12.07 -9.67
C LEU A 159 -4.56 13.06 -8.50
N ILE A 160 -3.50 12.89 -7.73
CA ILE A 160 -3.16 13.76 -6.59
C ILE A 160 -2.14 14.85 -6.94
N GLY A 161 -1.84 15.05 -8.23
CA GLY A 161 -0.92 16.08 -8.71
C GLY A 161 0.55 15.79 -8.42
N LEU A 162 0.89 14.52 -8.15
CA LEU A 162 2.27 14.04 -8.08
C LEU A 162 2.69 13.60 -9.48
N GLY A 163 3.73 14.24 -10.02
CA GLY A 163 4.21 13.94 -11.38
C GLY A 163 4.92 12.60 -11.45
N THR A 164 4.84 11.94 -12.60
CA THR A 164 5.65 10.74 -12.88
C THR A 164 7.09 11.13 -13.15
N ASN A 165 8.04 10.57 -12.39
CA ASN A 165 9.46 10.74 -12.67
C ASN A 165 9.82 9.85 -13.88
N LYS A 166 9.92 10.43 -15.08
CA LYS A 166 10.40 9.73 -16.29
C LYS A 166 11.94 9.56 -16.22
N THR A 167 12.44 8.62 -15.40
CA THR A 167 13.88 8.29 -15.33
C THR A 167 14.22 6.80 -15.21
N GLY A 168 13.24 5.90 -15.30
CA GLY A 168 13.46 4.45 -15.18
C GLY A 168 13.82 3.74 -16.50
N PHE A 169 14.57 2.64 -16.39
CA PHE A 169 14.98 1.71 -17.47
C PHE A 169 13.83 1.24 -18.40
N PHE A 170 12.58 1.37 -17.97
CA PHE A 170 11.39 0.94 -18.70
C PHE A 170 10.83 1.97 -19.71
N SER A 171 11.52 3.10 -19.93
CA SER A 171 11.14 4.08 -20.95
C SER A 171 11.46 3.66 -22.40
N PHE A 172 11.73 2.37 -22.66
CA PHE A 172 12.25 1.88 -23.94
C PHE A 172 11.22 1.23 -24.88
N GLY A 173 9.91 1.26 -24.59
CA GLY A 173 8.90 0.63 -25.44
C GLY A 173 7.58 1.39 -25.46
N GLY A 174 7.33 2.12 -26.55
CA GLY A 174 6.19 3.02 -26.72
C GLY A 174 4.83 2.36 -26.89
N ALA A 175 3.79 3.16 -26.68
CA ALA A 175 2.55 3.28 -27.46
C ALA A 175 1.50 4.02 -26.61
N GLY A 176 1.17 5.26 -27.00
CA GLY A 176 0.10 6.05 -26.41
C GLY A 176 0.35 7.56 -26.50
N GLU A 177 0.28 8.08 -27.73
CA GLU A 177 -0.01 9.44 -28.26
C GLU A 177 -0.02 10.73 -27.40
N ASP A 178 0.51 10.79 -26.17
CA ASP A 178 0.65 12.03 -25.38
C ASP A 178 2.10 12.28 -24.91
N GLU A 179 3.08 11.81 -25.68
CA GLU A 179 4.51 11.89 -25.31
C GLU A 179 5.24 13.05 -25.96
N VAL A 180 4.85 14.27 -25.58
CA VAL A 180 5.75 15.43 -25.70
C VAL A 180 6.82 15.28 -24.60
N LEU A 181 8.09 15.26 -25.00
CA LEU A 181 9.21 15.50 -24.08
C LEU A 181 8.96 16.85 -23.42
N ASP A 182 8.71 16.88 -22.11
CA ASP A 182 8.58 18.13 -21.33
C ASP A 182 9.93 18.88 -21.23
N THR A 183 10.61 19.14 -22.33
CA THR A 183 11.49 20.29 -22.53
C THR A 183 10.75 21.48 -23.15
N GLU A 184 9.46 21.34 -23.51
CA GLU A 184 8.73 22.35 -24.31
C GLU A 184 7.62 23.15 -23.61
N LEU A 185 7.49 23.15 -22.27
CA LEU A 185 6.42 23.94 -21.61
C LEU A 185 6.92 25.03 -20.65
N VAL A 186 8.02 25.69 -21.01
CA VAL A 186 8.31 27.10 -20.64
C VAL A 186 9.03 27.77 -21.81
N ASN A 187 8.36 27.82 -22.95
CA ASN A 187 8.50 28.88 -23.93
C ASN A 187 7.12 28.98 -24.57
N ASP A 188 6.28 29.85 -24.01
CA ASP A 188 5.23 30.47 -24.81
C ASP A 188 5.98 31.33 -25.82
N ASP A 189 6.23 30.79 -27.00
CA ASP A 189 6.24 31.49 -28.28
C ASP A 189 6.24 30.43 -29.39
N GLU A 190 5.39 30.70 -30.37
CA GLU A 190 4.95 29.87 -31.47
C GLU A 190 6.10 29.33 -32.35
N ASP A 191 5.83 28.19 -32.99
CA ASP A 191 6.51 27.68 -34.18
C ASP A 191 8.01 27.37 -34.06
N GLU A 192 8.40 26.08 -34.03
CA GLU A 192 9.31 25.52 -35.05
C GLU A 192 9.59 24.03 -34.87
N GLU A 193 9.31 23.31 -35.95
CA GLU A 193 9.62 21.92 -36.22
C GLU A 193 11.14 21.72 -36.40
N TYR A 194 11.91 21.40 -35.36
CA TYR A 194 13.31 20.96 -35.55
C TYR A 194 13.72 19.75 -34.71
N LYS A 195 14.05 18.68 -35.43
CA LYS A 195 14.96 17.62 -34.97
C LYS A 195 16.33 18.22 -34.65
N GLU A 196 16.59 18.61 -33.41
CA GLU A 196 17.93 18.96 -32.96
C GLU A 196 18.81 17.70 -32.87
N VAL A 197 19.54 17.42 -33.96
CA VAL A 197 20.66 16.49 -33.95
C VAL A 197 21.79 17.15 -33.15
N ALA A 198 22.28 16.49 -32.09
CA ALA A 198 23.35 17.02 -31.25
C ALA A 198 24.58 17.40 -32.10
N ILE A 199 24.87 18.71 -32.17
CA ILE A 199 25.89 19.27 -33.07
C ILE A 199 27.32 18.92 -32.57
N SER A 200 27.48 18.51 -31.31
CA SER A 200 28.78 18.14 -30.70
C SER A 200 28.62 17.20 -29.50
N ALA A 201 29.58 16.30 -29.27
CA ALA A 201 29.64 15.44 -28.08
C ALA A 201 29.67 16.23 -26.74
N LEU A 202 30.16 17.47 -26.76
CA LEU A 202 30.11 18.36 -25.60
C LEU A 202 28.69 18.86 -25.34
N HIS A 203 27.94 19.15 -26.40
CA HIS A 203 26.55 19.57 -26.33
C HIS A 203 25.66 18.41 -25.83
N GLU A 204 25.90 17.18 -26.31
CA GLU A 204 25.22 15.98 -25.81
C GLU A 204 25.43 15.79 -24.30
N LYS A 205 26.68 15.90 -23.81
CA LYS A 205 26.98 15.84 -22.37
C LYS A 205 26.26 16.93 -21.58
N MET A 206 26.17 18.15 -22.13
CA MET A 206 25.48 19.26 -21.49
C MET A 206 23.95 19.04 -21.43
N ILE A 207 23.35 18.52 -22.51
CA ILE A 207 21.92 18.14 -22.53
C ILE A 207 21.64 17.06 -21.48
N LEU A 208 22.48 16.03 -21.42
CA LEU A 208 22.34 14.94 -20.44
C LEU A 208 22.52 15.42 -18.99
N ALA A 209 23.41 16.40 -18.74
CA ALA A 209 23.55 17.00 -17.41
C ALA A 209 22.29 17.79 -17.04
N LYS A 210 21.82 18.67 -17.93
CA LYS A 210 20.60 19.45 -17.72
C LYS A 210 19.36 18.57 -17.50
N SER A 211 19.24 17.47 -18.24
CA SER A 211 18.10 16.55 -18.09
C SER A 211 18.12 15.82 -16.75
N LYS A 212 19.31 15.40 -16.27
CA LYS A 212 19.49 14.82 -14.93
C LYS A 212 19.14 15.81 -13.83
N ASP A 213 19.62 17.05 -13.93
CA ASP A 213 19.34 18.09 -12.95
C ASP A 213 17.83 18.39 -12.88
N LYS A 214 17.17 18.49 -14.04
CA LYS A 214 15.72 18.68 -14.13
C LYS A 214 14.95 17.53 -13.51
N ALA A 215 15.40 16.28 -13.71
CA ALA A 215 14.78 15.11 -13.11
C ALA A 215 14.90 15.13 -11.58
N ILE A 216 16.07 15.46 -11.04
CA ILE A 216 16.30 15.57 -9.60
C ILE A 216 15.42 16.67 -8.99
N MET A 217 15.28 17.82 -9.66
CA MET A 217 14.40 18.89 -9.21
C MET A 217 12.93 18.48 -9.22
N ARG A 218 12.48 17.76 -10.26
CA ARG A 218 11.12 17.22 -10.34
C ARG A 218 10.83 16.23 -9.22
N GLU A 219 11.75 15.30 -8.97
CA GLU A 219 11.62 14.32 -7.90
C GLU A 219 11.57 14.99 -6.53
N SER A 220 12.45 15.96 -6.27
CA SER A 220 12.44 16.76 -5.04
C SER A 220 11.10 17.49 -4.85
N ARG A 221 10.59 18.14 -5.91
CA ARG A 221 9.28 18.83 -5.87
C ARG A 221 8.14 17.86 -5.56
N ASN A 222 8.15 16.68 -6.18
CA ASN A 222 7.13 15.65 -5.94
C ASN A 222 7.23 15.08 -4.52
N ALA A 223 8.45 14.88 -4.00
CA ALA A 223 8.67 14.45 -2.62
C ALA A 223 8.11 15.49 -1.63
N PHE A 224 8.40 16.78 -1.80
CA PHE A 224 7.84 17.84 -0.96
C PHE A 224 6.31 17.89 -1.01
N LYS A 225 5.72 17.76 -2.20
CA LYS A 225 4.26 17.66 -2.34
C LYS A 225 3.70 16.45 -1.60
N CYS A 226 4.34 15.29 -1.73
CA CYS A 226 3.93 14.06 -1.04
C CYS A 226 3.96 14.24 0.48
N ILE A 227 5.01 14.88 1.00
CA ILE A 227 5.13 15.23 2.42
C ILE A 227 4.01 16.17 2.86
N ALA A 228 3.73 17.23 2.07
CA ALA A 228 2.66 18.17 2.37
C ALA A 228 1.26 17.52 2.37
N LEU A 229 0.99 16.62 1.42
CA LEU A 229 -0.24 15.83 1.39
C LEU A 229 -0.34 14.93 2.63
N THR A 230 0.72 14.21 2.95
CA THR A 230 0.78 13.34 4.13
C THR A 230 0.55 14.14 5.41
N HIS A 231 1.16 15.32 5.55
CA HIS A 231 0.93 16.23 6.66
C HIS A 231 -0.54 16.59 6.80
N GLY A 232 -1.18 17.02 5.70
CA GLY A 232 -2.60 17.35 5.70
C GLY A 232 -3.49 16.17 6.13
N TYR A 233 -3.16 14.97 5.65
CA TYR A 233 -3.92 13.76 5.99
C TYR A 233 -3.79 13.37 7.46
N ILE A 234 -2.57 13.38 8.00
CA ILE A 234 -2.36 13.05 9.42
C ILE A 234 -2.92 14.13 10.34
N LYS A 235 -2.80 15.42 9.98
CA LYS A 235 -3.44 16.52 10.71
C LYS A 235 -4.96 16.35 10.76
N HIS A 236 -5.59 15.89 9.68
CA HIS A 236 -7.03 15.61 9.67
C HIS A 236 -7.40 14.47 10.64
N VAL A 237 -6.61 13.40 10.68
CA VAL A 237 -6.83 12.28 11.63
C VAL A 237 -6.66 12.72 13.08
N ILE A 238 -5.66 13.57 13.37
CA ILE A 238 -5.45 14.12 14.72
C ILE A 238 -6.63 15.02 15.11
N LYS A 239 -7.09 15.89 14.20
CA LYS A 239 -8.28 16.72 14.44
C LYS A 239 -9.54 15.88 14.70
N LEU A 240 -9.72 14.79 13.95
CA LEU A 240 -10.82 13.85 14.18
C LEU A 240 -10.73 13.23 15.57
N PHE A 241 -9.52 12.88 16.03
CA PHE A 241 -9.32 12.39 17.40
C PHE A 241 -9.73 13.43 18.45
N GLU A 242 -9.32 14.69 18.28
CA GLU A 242 -9.69 15.80 19.18
C GLU A 242 -11.21 16.02 19.24
N GLU A 243 -11.89 15.97 18.09
CA GLU A 243 -13.36 16.12 18.00
C GLU A 243 -14.12 14.95 18.63
N LEU A 244 -13.58 13.74 18.55
CA LEU A 244 -14.17 12.55 19.16
C LEU A 244 -13.95 12.50 20.68
N ASN A 245 -12.81 13.02 21.15
CA ASN A 245 -12.33 12.86 22.52
C ASN A 245 -12.00 14.21 23.20
N PRO A 246 -12.96 15.16 23.30
CA PRO A 246 -12.68 16.52 23.78
C PRO A 246 -12.26 16.58 25.26
N SER A 247 -12.56 15.54 26.05
CA SER A 247 -12.30 15.49 27.49
C SER A 247 -11.03 14.74 27.88
N LEU A 248 -10.26 14.21 26.92
CA LEU A 248 -9.05 13.45 27.20
C LEU A 248 -7.81 14.38 27.23
N PRO A 249 -6.98 14.34 28.28
CA PRO A 249 -5.80 15.22 28.40
C PRO A 249 -4.60 14.76 27.55
N VAL A 250 -4.81 13.86 26.58
CA VAL A 250 -3.75 13.23 25.78
C VAL A 250 -3.81 13.75 24.36
N THR A 251 -2.66 14.06 23.76
CA THR A 251 -2.58 14.58 22.39
C THR A 251 -3.06 13.59 21.33
N TYR A 252 -2.79 12.29 21.51
CA TYR A 252 -3.27 11.24 20.60
C TYR A 252 -3.35 9.88 21.31
N ALA A 253 -4.41 9.12 21.02
CA ALA A 253 -4.63 7.77 21.53
C ALA A 253 -5.53 6.97 20.58
N TYR A 254 -6.08 5.85 21.05
CA TYR A 254 -7.11 5.10 20.33
C TYR A 254 -8.35 5.97 20.08
N LEU A 255 -8.91 5.92 18.88
CA LEU A 255 -10.00 6.79 18.43
C LEU A 255 -11.32 6.50 19.16
N PHE A 256 -11.71 5.22 19.26
CA PHE A 256 -13.06 4.86 19.69
C PHE A 256 -13.14 4.26 21.08
N LYS A 257 -12.28 3.27 21.39
CA LYS A 257 -12.27 2.60 22.70
C LYS A 257 -10.85 2.57 23.28
N PRO A 258 -10.70 2.84 24.59
CA PRO A 258 -9.39 2.80 25.21
C PRO A 258 -8.80 1.39 25.13
N LYS A 259 -7.53 1.30 24.74
CA LYS A 259 -6.74 0.05 24.64
C LYS A 259 -7.25 -0.96 23.59
N LYS A 260 -8.13 -0.55 22.68
CA LYS A 260 -8.59 -1.42 21.59
C LYS A 260 -8.48 -0.71 20.24
N VAL A 261 -8.03 -1.46 19.24
CA VAL A 261 -7.88 -0.97 17.86
C VAL A 261 -9.13 -1.29 17.06
N SER A 262 -9.65 -0.32 16.31
CA SER A 262 -10.70 -0.50 15.32
C SER A 262 -10.17 -0.94 13.95
N SER A 263 -11.07 -1.32 13.05
CA SER A 263 -10.73 -1.69 11.68
C SER A 263 -10.12 -0.50 10.91
N SER A 264 -10.61 0.73 11.09
CA SER A 264 -10.00 1.91 10.47
C SER A 264 -8.59 2.22 10.98
N GLU A 265 -8.35 2.02 12.28
CA GLU A 265 -7.04 2.28 12.89
C GLU A 265 -6.01 1.24 12.44
N LEU A 266 -6.40 -0.04 12.34
CA LEU A 266 -5.53 -1.08 11.77
C LEU A 266 -5.11 -0.72 10.34
N LEU A 267 -6.05 -0.27 9.51
CA LEU A 267 -5.76 0.14 8.15
C LEU A 267 -4.81 1.35 8.12
N LEU A 268 -5.11 2.38 8.93
CA LEU A 268 -4.26 3.56 9.07
C LEU A 268 -2.82 3.18 9.45
N TYR A 269 -2.65 2.38 10.50
CA TYR A 269 -1.32 1.98 10.96
C TYR A 269 -0.58 1.10 9.96
N ALA A 270 -1.30 0.32 9.14
CA ALA A 270 -0.66 -0.49 8.11
C ALA A 270 -0.12 0.38 6.98
N TYR A 271 -0.86 1.43 6.58
CA TYR A 271 -0.37 2.44 5.65
C TYR A 271 0.82 3.20 6.21
N ILE A 272 0.75 3.68 7.46
CA ILE A 272 1.87 4.37 8.12
C ILE A 272 3.11 3.48 8.17
N TYR A 273 2.97 2.24 8.63
CA TYR A 273 4.08 1.28 8.65
C TYR A 273 4.71 1.09 7.26
N SER A 274 3.89 0.99 6.22
CA SER A 274 4.37 0.75 4.86
C SER A 274 5.10 1.96 4.26
N ILE A 275 4.66 3.18 4.56
CA ILE A 275 5.31 4.40 4.05
C ILE A 275 6.52 4.85 4.89
N THR A 276 6.62 4.40 6.13
CA THR A 276 7.72 4.76 7.05
C THR A 276 8.60 3.58 7.44
N LEU A 277 8.62 2.51 6.64
CA LEU A 277 9.46 1.36 6.90
C LEU A 277 10.94 1.78 6.96
N HIS A 278 11.66 1.32 7.98
CA HIS A 278 13.07 1.67 8.20
C HIS A 278 13.98 1.28 7.01
N ASP A 279 13.65 0.21 6.30
CA ASP A 279 14.43 -0.32 5.18
C ASP A 279 14.25 0.48 3.87
N LEU A 280 13.34 1.46 3.85
CA LEU A 280 13.16 2.32 2.69
C LEU A 280 14.34 3.29 2.53
N PRO A 281 14.91 3.43 1.31
CA PRO A 281 16.00 4.36 1.03
C PRO A 281 15.64 5.83 1.27
N ASP A 282 14.44 6.27 0.87
CA ASP A 282 13.94 7.61 1.13
C ASP A 282 13.01 7.59 2.36
N ARG A 283 13.47 8.26 3.42
CA ARG A 283 12.80 8.31 4.73
C ARG A 283 12.22 9.67 5.05
N SER A 284 12.14 10.57 4.07
CA SER A 284 11.66 11.94 4.26
C SER A 284 10.27 12.04 4.91
N ILE A 285 9.35 11.13 4.57
CA ILE A 285 8.02 11.06 5.21
C ILE A 285 8.13 10.69 6.70
N ALA A 286 8.98 9.72 7.04
CA ALA A 286 9.16 9.29 8.42
C ALA A 286 9.75 10.40 9.29
N GLU A 287 10.81 11.06 8.78
CA GLU A 287 11.46 12.20 9.45
C GLU A 287 10.47 13.36 9.65
N HIS A 288 9.63 13.65 8.65
CA HIS A 288 8.61 14.68 8.76
C HIS A 288 7.55 14.36 9.82
N LEU A 289 7.05 13.12 9.87
CA LEU A 289 6.06 12.70 10.87
C LEU A 289 6.63 12.72 12.29
N GLU A 290 7.89 12.34 12.46
CA GLU A 290 8.59 12.37 13.74
C GLU A 290 8.74 13.79 14.29
N ASN A 291 9.08 14.75 13.42
CA ASN A 291 9.30 16.14 13.80
C ASN A 291 8.00 16.92 14.01
N GLU A 292 7.03 16.81 13.10
CA GLU A 292 5.80 17.62 13.13
C GLU A 292 4.71 17.03 14.04
N PHE A 293 4.65 15.69 14.15
CA PHE A 293 3.60 15.00 14.91
C PHE A 293 4.18 13.98 15.92
N PRO A 294 5.05 14.40 16.86
CA PRO A 294 5.80 13.48 17.73
C PRO A 294 4.91 12.60 18.61
N ALA A 295 3.79 13.13 19.11
CA ALA A 295 2.84 12.36 19.93
C ALA A 295 2.14 11.25 19.14
N PHE A 296 1.67 11.58 17.93
CA PHE A 296 1.09 10.60 17.00
C PHE A 296 2.14 9.57 16.59
N TRP A 297 3.34 10.02 16.20
CA TRP A 297 4.43 9.14 15.77
C TRP A 297 4.82 8.13 16.85
N LYS A 298 5.05 8.59 18.08
CA LYS A 298 5.37 7.72 19.22
C LYS A 298 4.26 6.71 19.50
N PHE A 299 3.01 7.14 19.46
CA PHE A 299 1.87 6.23 19.64
C PHE A 299 1.78 5.21 18.52
N ALA A 300 1.78 5.66 17.26
CA ALA A 300 1.66 4.82 16.08
C ALA A 300 2.79 3.78 16.02
N THR A 301 4.05 4.19 16.22
CA THR A 301 5.20 3.26 16.25
C THR A 301 5.07 2.23 17.38
N THR A 302 4.63 2.63 18.58
CA THR A 302 4.41 1.70 19.70
C THR A 302 3.34 0.65 19.34
N ILE A 303 2.22 1.08 18.75
CA ILE A 303 1.15 0.18 18.32
C ILE A 303 1.61 -0.73 17.18
N ILE A 304 2.28 -0.18 16.17
CA ILE A 304 2.82 -0.94 15.04
C ILE A 304 3.77 -2.03 15.52
N THR A 305 4.71 -1.72 16.42
CA THR A 305 5.62 -2.72 16.99
C THR A 305 4.84 -3.81 17.73
N ALA A 306 3.86 -3.43 18.56
CA ALA A 306 3.01 -4.41 19.26
C ALA A 306 2.17 -5.29 18.31
N LEU A 307 1.76 -4.75 17.15
CA LEU A 307 1.05 -5.48 16.10
C LEU A 307 1.99 -6.41 15.33
N GLN A 308 3.21 -5.98 15.04
CA GLN A 308 4.24 -6.82 14.43
C GLN A 308 4.62 -7.99 15.35
N ASP A 309 4.81 -7.73 16.65
CA ASP A 309 5.10 -8.77 17.65
C ASP A 309 3.95 -9.78 17.81
N SER A 310 2.73 -9.38 17.46
CA SER A 310 1.57 -10.28 17.49
C SER A 310 1.57 -11.33 16.37
N LEU A 311 2.31 -11.08 15.28
CA LEU A 311 2.45 -12.01 14.16
C LEU A 311 3.40 -13.15 14.53
N LYS A 312 2.84 -14.24 15.06
CA LYS A 312 3.64 -15.43 15.37
C LYS A 312 3.97 -16.23 14.11
N PRO A 313 5.21 -16.73 13.96
CA PRO A 313 5.63 -17.49 12.79
C PRO A 313 4.82 -18.78 12.59
N GLY A 314 4.25 -19.34 13.66
CA GLY A 314 3.42 -20.55 13.58
C GLY A 314 2.13 -20.41 12.76
N TYR A 315 1.65 -19.19 12.52
CA TYR A 315 0.49 -18.94 11.66
C TYR A 315 0.87 -18.62 10.21
N LEU A 316 2.16 -18.45 9.90
CA LEU A 316 2.65 -18.05 8.59
C LEU A 316 3.08 -19.28 7.77
N ARG A 317 2.59 -19.37 6.54
CA ARG A 317 2.83 -20.46 5.59
C ARG A 317 3.26 -19.89 4.23
N LYS A 318 4.23 -20.51 3.56
CA LYS A 318 4.49 -20.24 2.13
C LYS A 318 3.41 -20.91 1.26
N GLY A 319 3.03 -20.27 0.17
CA GLY A 319 2.08 -20.83 -0.80
C GLY A 319 2.57 -22.14 -1.41
N LYS A 320 1.65 -23.03 -1.79
CA LYS A 320 1.95 -24.32 -2.42
C LYS A 320 1.06 -24.58 -3.64
N GLY A 321 1.61 -25.21 -4.68
CA GLY A 321 0.86 -25.65 -5.85
C GLY A 321 0.17 -24.49 -6.58
N LYS A 322 -1.17 -24.56 -6.70
CA LYS A 322 -2.00 -23.54 -7.39
C LYS A 322 -1.95 -22.16 -6.72
N GLU A 323 -1.58 -22.09 -5.44
CA GLU A 323 -1.44 -20.84 -4.72
C GLU A 323 -0.23 -20.03 -5.16
N VAL A 324 0.79 -20.68 -5.73
CA VAL A 324 2.00 -20.02 -6.23
C VAL A 324 1.72 -19.50 -7.64
N PRO A 325 2.08 -18.25 -7.98
CA PRO A 325 1.86 -17.70 -9.32
C PRO A 325 2.52 -18.60 -10.36
N SER A 326 1.84 -18.88 -11.47
CA SER A 326 2.40 -19.70 -12.54
C SER A 326 1.71 -19.38 -13.86
N LEU A 327 2.37 -19.70 -14.98
CA LEU A 327 1.79 -19.48 -16.31
C LEU A 327 0.49 -20.26 -16.49
N TRP A 328 0.36 -21.43 -15.87
CA TRP A 328 -0.89 -22.17 -15.78
C TRP A 328 -2.00 -21.40 -15.08
N ASN A 329 -1.66 -20.62 -14.05
CA ASN A 329 -2.63 -19.79 -13.36
C ASN A 329 -3.17 -18.66 -14.25
N GLU A 330 -2.31 -18.04 -15.05
CA GLU A 330 -2.71 -17.01 -16.02
C GLU A 330 -3.59 -17.59 -17.14
N LEU A 331 -3.17 -18.72 -17.73
CA LEU A 331 -3.96 -19.39 -18.76
C LEU A 331 -5.31 -19.87 -18.21
N GLY A 332 -5.32 -20.39 -16.99
CA GLY A 332 -6.54 -20.81 -16.32
C GLY A 332 -7.45 -19.64 -15.94
N LEU A 333 -6.90 -18.48 -15.60
CA LEU A 333 -7.66 -17.25 -15.42
C LEU A 333 -8.30 -16.80 -16.74
N LEU A 334 -7.52 -16.72 -17.83
CA LEU A 334 -7.99 -16.31 -19.15
C LEU A 334 -9.05 -17.25 -19.74
N SER A 335 -8.96 -18.55 -19.44
CA SER A 335 -9.94 -19.55 -19.86
C SER A 335 -11.13 -19.71 -18.89
N GLY A 336 -11.14 -18.97 -17.77
CA GLY A 336 -12.19 -19.07 -16.74
C GLY A 336 -12.16 -20.37 -15.91
N LEU A 337 -11.10 -21.18 -16.02
CA LEU A 337 -10.94 -22.47 -15.35
C LEU A 337 -10.39 -22.35 -13.91
N ILE A 338 -9.77 -21.23 -13.56
CA ILE A 338 -9.23 -20.97 -12.23
C ILE A 338 -10.05 -19.86 -11.58
N LEU A 339 -11.18 -20.27 -11.01
CA LEU A 339 -11.78 -19.56 -9.90
C LEU A 339 -11.51 -20.43 -8.68
N TYR A 340 -10.85 -19.88 -7.67
CA TYR A 340 -10.79 -20.50 -6.35
C TYR A 340 -12.19 -20.35 -5.73
N GLU A 341 -13.17 -21.07 -6.29
CA GLU A 341 -14.50 -21.09 -5.72
C GLU A 341 -14.47 -21.90 -4.42
N VAL A 342 -15.05 -21.31 -3.39
CA VAL A 342 -15.54 -22.04 -2.23
C VAL A 342 -16.39 -23.18 -2.78
N ALA A 343 -15.94 -24.42 -2.59
CA ALA A 343 -16.75 -25.59 -2.93
C ALA A 343 -18.12 -25.42 -2.24
N LYS A 344 -19.18 -25.29 -3.03
CA LYS A 344 -20.55 -25.20 -2.53
C LYS A 344 -20.94 -26.48 -1.78
#